data_AF-A0A937QXP7-F1
#
_entry.id   AF-A0A937QXP7-F1
#
_cell.length_a   1.000
_cell.length_b   1.000
_cell.length_c   1.000
_cell.angle_alpha   90.00
_cell.angle_beta   90.00
_cell.angle_gamma   90.00
#
_symmetry.space_group_name_H-M   'P 1'
#
loop_
_entity.id
_entity.type
_entity.pdbx_description
1 polymer ?
#
loop_
_entity_poly.entity_id
_entity_poly.type
_entity_poly.pdbx_seq_one_letter_code
_entity_poly.pdbx_strand_id
1 'polypeptide(L)'
;MFIAGIVVAVVAGLICGIMILMAAGIFLMPRMGRFFFVSDRSRLPFDETIEYIRERCKQDSDWIIRGEKDFNKAYQQNGQGKLPHRLFEFKIGNPKHSFRVKHNTPAVCTFMPASIAVVEYEPNKVIVYRKNTSLMGHMFTGSVREIMSKEVPQQLDEMLKDIVEKKLSLRHTIWRVCSNSFIRKNSRLRIKGKPDYESKM
;
A
#
# COMPACT_ATOMS: atom_id res chain seq x y z
N MET A 1 -20.55 18.30 -53.18
CA MET A 1 -19.12 18.11 -52.84
C MET A 1 -18.77 18.47 -51.39
N PHE A 2 -19.30 19.56 -50.81
CA PHE A 2 -18.99 19.96 -49.42
C PHE A 2 -19.33 18.91 -48.34
N ILE A 3 -20.47 18.22 -48.46
CA ILE A 3 -20.91 17.23 -47.45
C ILE A 3 -19.96 16.02 -47.41
N ALA A 4 -19.49 15.55 -48.56
CA ALA A 4 -18.56 14.41 -48.63
C ALA A 4 -17.20 14.73 -47.96
N GLY A 5 -16.70 15.97 -48.09
CA GLY A 5 -15.47 16.40 -47.43
C GLY A 5 -15.56 16.42 -45.91
N ILE A 6 -16.70 16.86 -45.37
CA ILE A 6 -16.95 16.89 -43.91
C ILE A 6 -17.00 15.46 -43.36
N VAL A 7 -17.70 14.54 -44.04
CA VAL A 7 -17.80 13.15 -43.59
C VAL A 7 -16.43 12.48 -43.55
N VAL A 8 -15.58 12.67 -44.56
CA VAL A 8 -14.22 12.09 -44.59
C VAL A 8 -13.36 12.65 -43.45
N ALA A 9 -13.41 13.95 -43.18
CA ALA A 9 -12.65 14.56 -42.08
C ALA A 9 -13.07 14.04 -40.70
N VAL A 10 -14.38 13.86 -40.47
CA VAL A 10 -14.91 13.30 -39.21
C VAL A 10 -14.48 11.85 -39.03
N VAL A 11 -14.56 11.02 -40.08
CA VAL A 11 -14.15 9.61 -40.02
C VAL A 11 -12.64 9.49 -39.79
N ALA A 12 -11.83 10.27 -40.49
CA ALA A 12 -10.38 10.28 -40.30
C ALA A 12 -10.00 10.76 -38.88
N GLY A 13 -10.68 11.78 -38.36
CA GLY A 13 -10.50 12.26 -36.99
C GLY A 13 -10.84 11.20 -35.94
N LEU A 14 -11.94 10.46 -36.14
CA LEU A 14 -12.34 9.36 -35.26
C LEU A 14 -11.29 8.25 -35.24
N ILE A 15 -10.83 7.80 -36.42
CA ILE A 15 -9.81 6.75 -36.55
C ILE A 15 -8.51 7.20 -35.88
N CYS A 16 -8.06 8.43 -36.14
CA CYS A 16 -6.87 8.98 -35.52
C CYS A 16 -7.02 9.06 -33.99
N GLY A 17 -8.18 9.47 -33.49
CA GLY A 17 -8.48 9.48 -32.06
C GLY A 17 -8.40 8.10 -31.40
N ILE A 18 -8.98 7.08 -32.03
CA ILE A 18 -8.91 5.69 -31.54
C ILE A 18 -7.46 5.19 -31.54
N MET A 19 -6.69 5.47 -32.60
CA MET A 19 -5.27 5.11 -32.69
C MET A 19 -4.43 5.76 -31.59
N ILE A 20 -4.66 7.04 -31.30
CA ILE A 20 -3.99 7.76 -30.21
C ILE A 20 -4.35 7.15 -28.85
N LEU A 21 -5.63 6.82 -28.61
CA LEU A 21 -6.07 6.18 -27.35
C LEU A 21 -5.45 4.79 -27.16
N MET A 22 -5.37 3.98 -28.23
CA MET A 22 -4.72 2.67 -28.17
C MET A 22 -3.22 2.80 -27.91
N ALA A 23 -2.53 3.71 -28.60
CA ALA A 23 -1.11 3.97 -28.39
C ALA A 23 -0.85 4.45 -26.95
N ALA A 24 -1.66 5.38 -26.44
CA ALA A 24 -1.59 5.85 -25.06
C ALA A 24 -1.81 4.70 -24.07
N GLY A 25 -2.82 3.84 -24.30
CA GLY A 25 -3.09 2.67 -23.46
C GLY A 25 -1.90 1.72 -23.37
N ILE A 26 -1.26 1.40 -24.50
CA ILE A 26 -0.07 0.54 -24.57
C ILE A 26 1.11 1.16 -23.81
N PHE A 27 1.34 2.47 -23.96
CA PHE A 27 2.43 3.17 -23.28
C PHE A 27 2.19 3.37 -21.77
N LEU A 28 0.93 3.45 -21.33
CA LEU A 28 0.55 3.68 -19.94
C LEU A 28 0.46 2.37 -19.12
N MET A 29 0.06 1.25 -19.73
CA MET A 29 -0.13 -0.04 -19.03
C MET A 29 1.09 -0.49 -18.20
N PRO A 30 2.33 -0.48 -18.73
CA PRO A 30 3.50 -0.95 -17.96
C PRO A 30 3.75 -0.13 -16.69
N ARG A 31 3.38 1.16 -16.70
CA ARG A 31 3.53 2.03 -15.53
C ARG A 31 2.50 1.74 -14.45
N MET A 32 1.35 1.16 -14.80
CA MET A 32 0.29 0.87 -13.82
C MET A 32 0.63 -0.28 -12.89
N GLY A 33 1.56 -1.16 -13.26
CA GLY A 33 2.01 -2.28 -12.41
C GLY A 33 2.45 -1.85 -11.01
N ARG A 34 3.00 -0.63 -10.87
CA ARG A 34 3.42 -0.08 -9.57
C ARG A 34 2.26 0.21 -8.62
N PHE A 35 1.04 0.42 -9.12
CA PHE A 35 -0.12 0.71 -8.25
C PHE A 35 -0.67 -0.54 -7.56
N PHE A 36 -0.37 -1.73 -8.07
CA PHE A 36 -0.82 -3.01 -7.49
C PHE A 36 -0.06 -3.40 -6.22
N PHE A 37 1.06 -2.75 -5.94
CA PHE A 37 1.89 -3.04 -4.77
C PHE A 37 2.06 -1.78 -3.93
N VAL A 38 1.97 -1.96 -2.61
CA VAL A 38 2.39 -0.96 -1.63
C VAL A 38 3.80 -1.35 -1.20
N SER A 39 4.71 -0.39 -1.26
CA SER A 39 6.11 -0.57 -0.87
C SER A 39 6.46 0.40 0.25
N ASP A 40 6.91 -0.16 1.35
CA ASP A 40 7.12 0.52 2.60
C ASP A 40 8.58 0.27 3.05
N ARG A 41 9.31 1.31 3.46
CA ARG A 41 10.71 1.12 3.92
C ARG A 41 10.69 0.59 5.35
N SER A 42 11.45 -0.47 5.62
CA SER A 42 11.63 -0.95 7.00
C SER A 42 12.69 -0.10 7.71
N ARG A 43 12.46 0.15 9.01
CA ARG A 43 13.42 0.74 9.95
C ARG A 43 14.40 -0.30 10.49
N LEU A 44 14.05 -1.58 10.36
CA LEU A 44 14.85 -2.69 10.87
C LEU A 44 15.68 -3.32 9.73
N PRO A 45 16.82 -3.94 10.08
CA PRO A 45 17.55 -4.84 9.18
C PRO A 45 16.68 -5.99 8.67
N PHE A 46 17.15 -6.69 7.63
CA PHE A 46 16.36 -7.70 6.92
C PHE A 46 15.91 -8.84 7.83
N ASP A 47 16.83 -9.42 8.59
CA ASP A 47 16.55 -10.56 9.47
C ASP A 47 15.63 -10.15 10.64
N GLU A 48 15.87 -8.99 11.24
CA GLU A 48 15.01 -8.43 12.29
C GLU A 48 13.60 -8.11 11.78
N THR A 49 13.47 -7.64 10.53
CA THR A 49 12.17 -7.40 9.90
C THR A 49 11.38 -8.71 9.75
N ILE A 50 12.05 -9.80 9.37
CA ILE A 50 11.44 -11.13 9.24
C ILE A 50 10.97 -11.64 10.61
N GLU A 51 11.85 -11.59 11.61
CA GLU A 51 11.50 -12.02 12.97
C GLU A 51 10.35 -11.20 13.55
N TYR A 52 10.37 -9.87 13.35
CA TYR A 52 9.30 -9.00 13.82
C TYR A 52 7.94 -9.40 13.23
N ILE A 53 7.87 -9.61 11.91
CA ILE A 53 6.62 -10.02 11.24
C ILE A 53 6.15 -11.37 11.78
N ARG A 54 7.09 -12.31 11.98
CA ARG A 54 6.78 -13.64 12.51
C ARG A 54 6.21 -13.57 13.91
N GLU A 55 6.86 -12.85 14.82
CA GLU A 55 6.40 -12.68 16.20
C GLU A 55 5.07 -11.92 16.26
N ARG A 56 4.90 -10.89 15.44
CA ARG A 56 3.63 -10.15 15.40
C ARG A 56 2.46 -11.01 14.94
N CYS A 57 2.67 -11.93 13.99
CA CYS A 57 1.66 -12.90 13.58
C CYS A 57 1.39 -13.94 14.68
N LYS A 58 2.39 -14.37 15.45
CA LYS A 58 2.19 -15.29 16.59
C LYS A 58 1.37 -14.64 17.71
N GLN A 59 1.59 -13.35 17.96
CA GLN A 59 0.85 -12.57 18.97
C GLN A 59 -0.58 -12.25 18.53
N ASP A 60 -0.84 -12.21 17.22
CA ASP A 60 -2.13 -11.87 16.66
C ASP A 60 -2.96 -13.13 16.38
N SER A 61 -4.00 -13.36 17.18
CA SER A 61 -4.86 -14.55 17.03
C SER A 61 -5.60 -14.60 15.68
N ASP A 62 -5.74 -13.47 14.99
CA ASP A 62 -6.50 -13.38 13.76
C ASP A 62 -5.65 -13.62 12.51
N TRP A 63 -4.32 -13.53 12.58
CA TRP A 63 -3.42 -13.66 11.42
C TRP A 63 -2.50 -14.87 11.52
N ILE A 64 -2.71 -15.84 10.63
CA ILE A 64 -1.97 -17.11 10.63
C ILE A 64 -0.97 -17.14 9.48
N ILE A 65 0.28 -17.47 9.79
CA ILE A 65 1.29 -17.80 8.77
C ILE A 65 0.97 -19.16 8.18
N ARG A 66 0.71 -19.20 6.88
CA ARG A 66 0.43 -20.41 6.09
C ARG A 66 1.66 -20.98 5.41
N GLY A 67 2.67 -20.14 5.19
CA GLY A 67 3.93 -20.55 4.59
C GLY A 67 4.94 -19.42 4.63
N GLU A 68 6.20 -19.81 4.67
CA GLU A 68 7.35 -18.91 4.61
C GLU A 68 8.29 -19.42 3.53
N LYS A 69 8.91 -18.50 2.78
CA LYS A 69 9.84 -18.87 1.73
C LYS A 69 11.01 -17.90 1.64
N ASP A 70 12.19 -18.41 1.91
CA ASP A 70 13.45 -17.76 1.57
C ASP A 70 13.80 -18.09 0.12
N PHE A 71 13.64 -17.12 -0.78
CA PHE A 71 13.87 -17.34 -2.20
C PHE A 71 15.35 -17.48 -2.54
N ASN A 72 16.24 -16.86 -1.76
CA ASN A 72 17.68 -17.00 -1.95
C ASN A 72 18.13 -18.42 -1.67
N LYS A 73 17.68 -19.00 -0.55
CA LYS A 73 17.93 -20.41 -0.23
C LYS A 73 17.27 -21.34 -1.24
N ALA A 74 16.00 -21.09 -1.58
CA ALA A 74 15.26 -21.94 -2.51
C ALA A 74 15.92 -22.00 -3.90
N TYR A 75 16.37 -20.87 -4.45
CA TYR A 75 17.03 -20.88 -5.76
C TYR A 75 18.43 -21.48 -5.72
N GLN A 76 19.18 -21.26 -4.63
CA GLN A 76 20.46 -21.92 -4.44
C GLN A 76 20.31 -23.45 -4.39
N GLN A 77 19.30 -23.96 -3.67
CA GLN A 77 19.02 -25.40 -3.58
C GLN A 77 18.58 -26.00 -4.92
N ASN A 78 17.91 -25.22 -5.78
CA ASN A 78 17.46 -25.65 -7.11
C ASN A 78 18.48 -25.37 -8.23
N GLY A 79 19.73 -25.01 -7.90
CA GLY A 79 20.80 -24.80 -8.88
C GLY A 79 20.67 -23.54 -9.75
N GLN A 80 19.78 -22.60 -9.41
CA GLN A 80 19.54 -21.37 -10.17
C GLN A 80 20.49 -20.22 -9.78
N GLY A 81 21.33 -20.41 -8.76
CA GLY A 81 22.28 -19.40 -8.27
C GLY A 81 21.69 -18.44 -7.22
N LYS A 82 22.36 -17.31 -7.01
CA LYS A 82 21.97 -16.29 -6.02
C LYS A 82 21.23 -15.13 -6.69
N LEU A 83 20.13 -14.69 -6.09
CA LEU A 83 19.48 -13.43 -6.47
C LEU A 83 20.40 -12.23 -6.17
N PRO A 84 20.29 -11.13 -6.93
CA PRO A 84 21.04 -9.91 -6.66
C PRO A 84 20.57 -9.15 -5.41
N HIS A 85 19.49 -9.60 -4.77
CA HIS A 85 18.91 -9.05 -3.56
C HIS A 85 18.47 -10.20 -2.64
N ARG A 86 18.27 -9.94 -1.34
CA ARG A 86 17.65 -10.92 -0.44
C ARG A 86 16.14 -10.77 -0.49
N LEU A 87 15.43 -11.88 -0.61
CA LEU A 87 13.97 -11.93 -0.72
C LEU A 87 13.41 -13.03 0.17
N PHE A 88 12.52 -12.61 1.07
CA PHE A 88 11.74 -13.50 1.91
C PHE A 88 10.24 -13.22 1.74
N GLU A 89 9.44 -14.27 1.61
CA GLU A 89 7.99 -14.14 1.48
C GLU A 89 7.27 -14.83 2.65
N PHE A 90 6.31 -14.11 3.22
CA PHE A 90 5.29 -14.65 4.11
C PHE A 90 3.97 -14.80 3.37
N LYS A 91 3.38 -15.99 3.42
CA LYS A 91 1.98 -16.23 3.08
C LYS A 91 1.17 -16.20 4.35
N ILE A 92 0.31 -15.19 4.52
CA ILE A 92 -0.51 -14.99 5.71
C ILE A 92 -1.99 -15.00 5.39
N GLY A 93 -2.81 -15.47 6.34
CA GLY A 93 -4.25 -15.53 6.15
C GLY A 93 -5.02 -15.32 7.43
N ASN A 94 -6.07 -14.50 7.34
CA ASN A 94 -7.06 -14.34 8.38
C ASN A 94 -8.24 -15.30 8.12
N PRO A 95 -8.50 -16.29 9.01
CA PRO A 95 -9.56 -17.27 8.79
C PRO A 95 -10.95 -16.65 8.66
N LYS A 96 -11.29 -15.65 9.48
CA LYS A 96 -12.59 -14.97 9.47
C LYS A 96 -12.84 -14.27 8.14
N HIS A 97 -11.84 -13.53 7.66
CA HIS A 97 -11.89 -12.87 6.35
C HIS A 97 -11.98 -13.88 5.22
N SER A 98 -11.15 -14.93 5.29
CA SER A 98 -11.13 -15.96 4.25
C SER A 98 -12.46 -16.69 4.14
N PHE A 99 -13.12 -16.99 5.26
CA PHE A 99 -14.43 -17.64 5.24
C PHE A 99 -15.48 -16.75 4.56
N ARG A 100 -15.56 -15.47 4.95
CA ARG A 100 -16.50 -14.50 4.35
C ARG A 100 -16.28 -14.29 2.86
N VAL A 101 -15.01 -14.23 2.42
CA VAL A 101 -14.68 -14.09 0.99
C VAL A 101 -15.03 -15.36 0.22
N LYS A 102 -14.64 -16.54 0.73
CA LYS A 102 -14.87 -17.83 0.07
C LYS A 102 -16.34 -18.17 -0.06
N HIS A 103 -17.14 -17.82 0.94
CA HIS A 103 -18.58 -18.06 0.93
C HIS A 103 -19.28 -17.27 -0.18
N ASN A 104 -18.89 -15.99 -0.37
CA ASN A 104 -19.58 -15.11 -1.31
C ASN A 104 -18.96 -15.10 -2.73
N THR A 105 -17.65 -15.32 -2.86
CA THR A 105 -16.96 -15.26 -4.15
C THR A 105 -15.75 -16.21 -4.15
N PRO A 106 -15.96 -17.53 -4.33
CA PRO A 106 -14.90 -18.53 -4.25
C PRO A 106 -13.78 -18.31 -5.28
N ALA A 107 -14.05 -17.66 -6.41
CA ALA A 107 -13.03 -17.32 -7.42
C ALA A 107 -11.88 -16.46 -6.84
N VAL A 108 -12.15 -15.64 -5.81
CA VAL A 108 -11.14 -14.80 -5.13
C VAL A 108 -10.10 -15.65 -4.39
N CYS A 109 -10.36 -16.94 -4.14
CA CYS A 109 -9.39 -17.87 -3.56
C CYS A 109 -8.05 -17.89 -4.31
N THR A 110 -8.08 -17.67 -5.62
CA THR A 110 -6.88 -17.64 -6.48
C THR A 110 -5.92 -16.51 -6.11
N PHE A 111 -6.43 -15.46 -5.47
CA PHE A 111 -5.63 -14.34 -4.96
C PHE A 111 -5.23 -14.49 -3.48
N MET A 112 -5.74 -15.52 -2.80
CA MET A 112 -5.43 -15.88 -1.43
C MET A 112 -4.33 -16.95 -1.38
N PRO A 113 -3.51 -17.03 -0.32
CA PRO A 113 -3.45 -16.15 0.85
C PRO A 113 -2.87 -14.75 0.55
N ALA A 114 -2.98 -13.83 1.51
CA ALA A 114 -2.27 -12.56 1.45
C ALA A 114 -0.76 -12.82 1.53
N SER A 115 0.05 -11.95 0.91
CA SER A 115 1.50 -12.09 0.88
C SER A 115 2.17 -10.80 1.30
N ILE A 116 3.20 -10.93 2.15
CA ILE A 116 4.14 -9.89 2.52
C ILE A 116 5.51 -10.35 2.04
N ALA A 117 6.19 -9.55 1.22
CA ALA A 117 7.55 -9.80 0.78
C ALA A 117 8.51 -8.80 1.44
N VAL A 118 9.57 -9.30 2.04
CA VAL A 118 10.67 -8.50 2.60
C VAL A 118 11.84 -8.60 1.62
N VAL A 119 12.34 -7.45 1.17
CA VAL A 119 13.41 -7.37 0.17
C VAL A 119 14.53 -6.47 0.67
N GLU A 120 15.76 -6.96 0.65
CA GLU A 120 16.96 -6.16 0.89
C GLU A 120 17.76 -6.03 -0.41
N TYR A 121 17.76 -4.84 -1.00
CA TYR A 121 18.49 -4.54 -2.24
C TYR A 121 19.96 -4.24 -2.00
N GLU A 122 20.25 -3.56 -0.90
CA GLU A 122 21.57 -3.15 -0.43
C GLU A 122 21.57 -3.29 1.10
N PRO A 123 22.74 -3.41 1.76
CA PRO A 123 22.80 -3.48 3.21
C PRO A 123 21.97 -2.37 3.87
N ASN A 124 21.04 -2.74 4.75
CA ASN A 124 20.13 -1.82 5.45
C ASN A 124 19.11 -1.06 4.55
N LYS A 125 18.95 -1.47 3.29
CA LYS A 125 17.92 -0.97 2.38
C LYS A 125 16.82 -2.00 2.22
N VAL A 126 16.06 -2.16 3.30
CA VAL A 126 14.98 -3.13 3.42
C VAL A 126 13.64 -2.51 3.04
N ILE A 127 12.94 -3.12 2.10
CA ILE A 127 11.62 -2.74 1.62
C ILE A 127 10.65 -3.88 1.89
N VAL A 128 9.52 -3.55 2.50
CA VAL A 128 8.38 -4.44 2.70
C VAL A 128 7.37 -4.16 1.60
N TYR A 129 7.10 -5.17 0.78
CA TYR A 129 6.10 -5.16 -0.27
C TYR A 129 4.86 -5.92 0.16
N ARG A 130 3.70 -5.37 -0.17
CA ARG A 130 2.40 -6.00 0.01
C ARG A 130 1.48 -5.64 -1.14
N LYS A 131 0.49 -6.49 -1.42
CA LYS A 131 -0.51 -6.18 -2.44
C LYS A 131 -1.33 -4.97 -1.99
N ASN A 132 -1.62 -4.06 -2.92
CA ASN A 132 -2.54 -2.95 -2.69
C ASN A 132 -3.98 -3.45 -2.72
N THR A 133 -4.36 -4.17 -1.66
CA THR A 133 -5.71 -4.70 -1.51
C THR A 133 -6.75 -3.59 -1.42
N SER A 134 -6.37 -2.37 -0.98
CA SER A 134 -7.25 -1.20 -0.97
C SER A 134 -7.73 -0.88 -2.38
N LEU A 135 -6.80 -0.66 -3.31
CA LEU A 135 -7.10 -0.39 -4.71
C LEU A 135 -7.78 -1.60 -5.39
N MET A 136 -7.27 -2.81 -5.17
CA MET A 136 -7.84 -4.01 -5.78
C MET A 136 -9.26 -4.29 -5.31
N GLY A 137 -9.57 -4.02 -4.04
CA GLY A 137 -10.88 -4.22 -3.44
C GLY A 137 -11.98 -3.41 -4.11
N HIS A 138 -11.65 -2.25 -4.69
CA HIS A 138 -12.62 -1.41 -5.42
C HIS A 138 -13.13 -2.03 -6.73
N MET A 139 -12.41 -3.02 -7.28
CA MET A 139 -12.86 -3.76 -8.46
C MET A 139 -13.86 -4.88 -8.11
N PHE A 140 -13.98 -5.21 -6.82
CA PHE A 140 -14.95 -6.20 -6.33
C PHE A 140 -16.19 -5.50 -5.76
N THR A 141 -17.25 -6.29 -5.56
CA THR A 141 -18.51 -5.84 -4.96
C THR A 141 -18.80 -6.60 -3.66
N GLY A 142 -19.84 -6.18 -2.93
CA GLY A 142 -20.30 -6.86 -1.72
C GLY A 142 -19.26 -6.94 -0.59
N SER A 143 -19.28 -8.04 0.15
CA SER A 143 -18.38 -8.26 1.30
C SER A 143 -16.90 -8.31 0.90
N VAL A 144 -16.58 -8.78 -0.31
CA VAL A 144 -15.20 -8.84 -0.80
C VAL A 144 -14.62 -7.44 -0.90
N ARG A 145 -15.40 -6.49 -1.41
CA ARG A 145 -15.01 -5.08 -1.45
C ARG A 145 -14.68 -4.57 -0.06
N GLU A 146 -15.54 -4.79 0.92
CA GLU A 146 -15.33 -4.28 2.28
C GLU A 146 -14.06 -4.88 2.92
N ILE A 147 -13.90 -6.19 2.84
CA ILE A 147 -12.76 -6.92 3.41
C ILE A 147 -11.45 -6.50 2.74
N MET A 148 -11.41 -6.50 1.40
CA MET A 148 -10.18 -6.20 0.68
C MET A 148 -9.85 -4.71 0.68
N SER A 149 -10.86 -3.82 0.57
CA SER A 149 -10.60 -2.38 0.43
C SER A 149 -10.32 -1.67 1.75
N LYS A 150 -10.81 -2.20 2.87
CA LYS A 150 -10.74 -1.58 4.21
C LYS A 150 -10.10 -2.48 5.26
N GLU A 151 -10.72 -3.62 5.57
CA GLU A 151 -10.36 -4.42 6.75
C GLU A 151 -8.93 -4.97 6.66
N VAL A 152 -8.59 -5.64 5.55
CA VAL A 152 -7.26 -6.22 5.32
C VAL A 152 -6.16 -5.15 5.27
N PRO A 153 -6.26 -4.07 4.46
CA PRO A 153 -5.26 -3.01 4.45
C PRO A 153 -5.01 -2.42 5.83
N GLN A 154 -6.08 -2.11 6.58
CA GLN A 154 -5.97 -1.48 7.90
C GLN A 154 -5.28 -2.40 8.90
N GLN A 155 -5.62 -3.69 8.92
CA GLN A 155 -5.01 -4.66 9.83
C GLN A 155 -3.55 -4.92 9.48
N LEU A 156 -3.20 -4.98 8.20
CA LEU A 156 -1.80 -5.11 7.76
C LEU A 156 -0.98 -3.85 8.05
N ASP A 157 -1.57 -2.66 7.88
CA ASP A 157 -0.94 -1.40 8.30
C ASP A 157 -0.61 -1.43 9.80
N GLU A 158 -1.57 -1.86 10.61
CA GLU A 158 -1.44 -1.93 12.07
C GLU A 158 -0.39 -2.96 12.50
N MET A 159 -0.32 -4.10 11.82
CA MET A 159 0.70 -5.13 12.04
C MET A 159 2.12 -4.61 11.79
N LEU A 160 2.30 -3.75 10.78
CA LEU A 160 3.62 -3.30 10.31
C LEU A 160 4.00 -1.90 10.81
N LYS A 161 3.12 -1.21 11.55
CA LYS A 161 3.24 0.22 11.87
C LYS A 161 4.55 0.61 12.57
N ASP A 162 5.11 -0.28 13.38
CA ASP A 162 6.27 0.02 14.22
C ASP A 162 7.58 -0.10 13.43
N ILE A 163 7.59 -0.97 12.41
CA ILE A 163 8.76 -1.25 11.59
C ILE A 163 8.77 -0.49 10.26
N VAL A 164 7.60 -0.05 9.77
CA VAL A 164 7.50 0.63 8.47
C VAL A 164 7.53 2.16 8.61
N GLU A 165 8.35 2.80 7.80
CA GLU A 165 8.22 4.23 7.50
C GLU A 165 7.10 4.44 6.49
N LYS A 166 5.93 4.90 6.96
CA LYS A 166 4.90 5.39 6.05
C LYS A 166 5.46 6.57 5.28
N LYS A 167 5.70 6.37 3.97
CA LYS A 167 5.99 7.46 3.06
C LYS A 167 4.77 8.36 3.06
N LEU A 168 4.85 9.51 3.73
CA LEU A 168 3.76 10.47 3.80
C LEU A 168 3.32 10.80 2.36
N SER A 169 2.20 10.20 1.95
CA SER A 169 1.44 10.69 0.80
C SER A 169 1.19 12.18 1.08
N LEU A 170 1.60 13.03 0.14
CA LEU A 170 1.62 14.50 0.17
C LEU A 170 0.33 15.19 0.65
N ARG A 171 -0.75 14.44 0.91
CA ARG A 171 -2.00 14.95 1.50
C ARG A 171 -1.89 15.35 2.98
N HIS A 172 -0.96 14.79 3.76
CA HIS A 172 -0.86 15.11 5.20
C HIS A 172 0.11 16.26 5.54
N THR A 173 1.01 16.63 4.63
CA THR A 173 1.95 17.74 4.87
C THR A 173 1.23 19.09 4.86
N ILE A 174 0.22 19.26 3.98
CA ILE A 174 -0.56 20.50 3.91
C ILE A 174 -1.36 20.72 5.21
N TRP A 175 -1.96 19.66 5.77
CA TRP A 175 -2.74 19.78 7.01
C TRP A 175 -1.87 20.05 8.24
N ARG A 176 -0.67 19.46 8.35
CA ARG A 176 0.27 19.77 9.45
C ARG A 176 0.84 21.19 9.35
N VAL A 177 1.12 21.70 8.14
CA VAL A 177 1.60 23.08 7.96
C VAL A 177 0.48 24.11 8.24
N CYS A 178 -0.76 23.83 7.86
CA CYS A 178 -1.91 24.68 8.21
C CYS A 178 -2.27 24.63 9.70
N SER A 179 -2.16 23.47 10.35
CA SER A 179 -2.41 23.33 11.80
C SER A 179 -1.36 24.07 12.65
N ASN A 180 -0.07 23.93 12.32
CA ASN A 180 0.99 24.61 13.08
C ASN A 180 1.01 26.13 12.88
N SER A 181 0.57 26.64 11.73
CA SER A 181 0.43 28.09 11.51
C SER A 181 -0.79 28.68 12.24
N PHE A 182 -1.85 27.88 12.44
CA PHE A 182 -3.02 28.29 13.24
C PHE A 182 -2.70 28.34 14.74
N ILE A 183 -1.96 27.36 15.27
CA ILE A 183 -1.57 27.34 16.69
C ILE A 183 -0.57 28.46 17.02
N ARG A 184 0.38 28.78 16.14
CA ARG A 184 1.33 29.89 16.35
C ARG A 184 0.70 31.29 16.32
N LYS A 185 -0.43 31.49 15.63
CA LYS A 185 -1.13 32.78 15.62
C LYS A 185 -1.95 33.01 16.89
N ASN A 186 -2.40 31.95 17.56
CA ASN A 186 -3.28 32.08 18.72
C ASN A 186 -2.55 32.20 20.07
N SER A 187 -1.25 31.88 20.13
CA SER A 187 -0.44 32.06 21.35
C SER A 187 0.08 33.49 21.56
N ARG A 188 -0.02 34.37 20.56
CA ARG A 188 0.36 35.81 20.70
C ARG A 188 -0.75 36.71 21.27
N LEU A 189 -1.96 36.20 21.44
CA LEU A 189 -3.10 36.99 21.96
C LEU A 189 -3.42 36.71 23.44
N ARG A 190 -2.56 35.97 24.16
CA ARG A 190 -2.80 35.60 25.57
C ARG A 190 -1.76 36.16 26.56
N ILE A 191 -1.21 37.34 26.26
CA ILE A 191 -0.42 38.12 27.23
C ILE A 191 -0.96 39.55 27.25
N LYS A 192 -2.10 39.76 27.91
CA LYS A 192 -2.51 41.04 28.48
C LYS A 192 -3.58 40.76 29.53
N GLY A 193 -3.26 41.05 30.79
CA GLY A 193 -4.23 41.09 31.90
C GLY A 193 -4.02 40.02 32.97
N LYS A 194 -3.00 40.20 33.83
CA LYS A 194 -3.08 39.80 35.24
C LYS A 194 -3.13 41.11 36.04
N PRO A 195 -4.16 41.37 36.86
CA PRO A 195 -4.06 42.38 37.91
C PRO A 195 -3.33 41.78 39.11
N ASP A 196 -2.37 42.55 39.62
CA ASP A 196 -1.73 42.38 40.92
C ASP A 196 -2.77 42.50 42.04
N TYR A 197 -2.69 41.60 43.01
CA TYR A 197 -3.10 41.90 44.38
C TYR A 197 -2.07 41.28 45.33
N GLU A 198 -1.17 42.15 45.78
CA GLU A 198 -0.29 41.97 46.92
C GLU A 198 -1.02 42.47 48.18
N SER A 199 -0.79 41.77 49.30
CA SER A 199 -0.86 42.27 50.68
C SER A 199 -2.23 42.68 51.27
N LYS A 200 -2.68 41.92 52.27
CA LYS A 200 -2.80 42.37 53.68
C LYS A 200 -3.52 41.31 54.53
N MET A 201 -2.85 40.97 55.65
CA MET A 201 -3.34 40.35 56.89
C MET A 201 -3.72 38.87 56.85
#